data_AF-A0A4Y7T9J2-F1
#
_entry.id   AF-A0A4Y7T9J2-F1
#
_cell.length_a   1.000
_cell.length_b   1.000
_cell.length_c   1.000
_cell.angle_alpha   90.00
_cell.angle_beta   90.00
_cell.angle_gamma   90.00
#
_symmetry.space_group_name_H-M   'P 1'
#
loop_
_entity.id
_entity.type
_entity.pdbx_description
1 polymer ?
#
loop_
_entity_poly.entity_id
_entity_poly.type
_entity_poly.pdbx_seq_one_letter_code
_entity_poly.pdbx_strand_id
1 'polypeptide(L)'
;MDRIYEVLAQSCLLSTRATYGAGLTVFHAFCDALGILERDRAPISTPLLLHFISCCAGVYSGSTAVNYVSAVKAWHQMHALPWKVDEGQISAALSAADKMAPPASKRKKRAPVTLEFIEKVAGKLDDKNPLDIAVLACLTTVFWSVSRLGEFLPDGVDKFDHSRGVKRSNVNIDVQDSRLPGAKVTVFDIPATKAAPEGESVFWAEHTGLSDPRAALLCHFRVNNPGADDHVFAWCPSKKGARLRPLSKHTFMARVNKAAKAAGMPEIKGHGIRIGGVLEHLLRGVPFEVVKVMGRWASDAFQVYLRKHGAILTPYIQDKPLLEPFTRIAMPTVLR
;
A
#
# COMPACT_ATOMS: atom_id res chain seq x y z
N MET A 1 32.89 13.76 -12.50
CA MET A 1 31.51 14.29 -12.52
C MET A 1 30.51 13.17 -12.69
N ASP A 2 30.76 12.20 -13.57
CA ASP A 2 29.82 11.09 -13.85
C ASP A 2 29.45 10.24 -12.62
N ARG A 3 30.41 9.94 -11.73
CA ARG A 3 30.14 9.22 -10.48
C ARG A 3 29.16 9.96 -9.54
N ILE A 4 29.16 11.30 -9.55
CA ILE A 4 28.22 12.08 -8.73
C ILE A 4 26.80 11.88 -9.27
N TYR A 5 26.62 11.96 -10.59
CA TYR A 5 25.33 11.72 -11.23
C TYR A 5 24.84 10.27 -11.06
N GLU A 6 25.74 9.29 -11.19
CA GLU A 6 25.43 7.88 -10.95
C GLU A 6 24.94 7.64 -9.52
N VAL A 7 25.62 8.21 -8.53
CA VAL A 7 25.25 8.08 -7.11
C VAL A 7 23.93 8.80 -6.82
N LEU A 8 23.76 10.03 -7.30
CA LEU A 8 22.53 10.80 -7.09
C LEU A 8 21.33 10.15 -7.79
N ALA A 9 21.52 9.52 -8.94
CA ALA A 9 20.46 8.76 -9.60
C ALA A 9 19.93 7.61 -8.72
N GLN A 10 20.77 6.99 -7.87
CA GLN A 10 20.34 5.93 -6.95
C GLN A 10 19.38 6.39 -5.84
N SER A 11 19.27 7.70 -5.60
CA SER A 11 18.32 8.27 -4.62
C SER A 11 16.84 8.05 -4.99
N CYS A 12 16.55 7.70 -6.26
CA CYS A 12 15.20 7.48 -6.77
C CYS A 12 15.01 6.05 -7.31
N LEU A 13 14.00 5.34 -6.79
CA LEU A 13 13.55 4.05 -7.30
C LEU A 13 13.18 4.13 -8.80
N LEU A 14 13.41 3.06 -9.56
CA LEU A 14 13.12 3.00 -11.01
C LEU A 14 11.66 3.37 -11.36
N SER A 15 10.69 2.93 -10.56
CA SER A 15 9.28 3.28 -10.76
C SER A 15 9.00 4.77 -10.53
N THR A 16 9.74 5.40 -9.61
CA THR A 16 9.70 6.85 -9.39
C THR A 16 10.33 7.58 -10.57
N ARG A 17 11.43 7.06 -11.15
CA ARG A 17 12.06 7.65 -12.36
C ARG A 17 11.11 7.67 -13.55
N ALA A 18 10.36 6.61 -13.79
CA ALA A 18 9.35 6.58 -14.86
C ALA A 18 8.25 7.65 -14.65
N THR A 19 7.79 7.83 -13.41
CA THR A 19 6.79 8.85 -13.06
C THR A 19 7.37 10.26 -13.20
N TYR A 20 8.62 10.47 -12.81
CA TYR A 20 9.31 11.75 -12.98
C TYR A 20 9.61 12.06 -14.43
N GLY A 21 9.92 11.06 -15.25
CA GLY A 21 10.08 11.23 -16.70
C GLY A 21 8.85 11.88 -17.33
N ALA A 22 7.66 11.38 -17.02
CA ALA A 22 6.41 11.98 -17.50
C ALA A 22 6.24 13.45 -17.05
N GLY A 23 6.58 13.77 -15.79
CA GLY A 23 6.53 15.14 -15.29
C GLY A 23 7.52 16.09 -15.95
N LEU A 24 8.75 15.62 -16.21
CA LEU A 24 9.75 16.38 -16.94
C LEU A 24 9.38 16.59 -18.39
N THR A 25 8.80 15.58 -19.06
CA THR A 25 8.29 15.74 -20.43
C THR A 25 7.26 16.87 -20.51
N VAL A 26 6.31 16.91 -19.57
CA VAL A 26 5.30 17.97 -19.54
C VAL A 26 5.92 19.34 -19.24
N PHE A 27 6.90 19.41 -18.34
CA PHE A 27 7.62 20.65 -18.05
C PHE A 27 8.42 21.17 -19.25
N HIS A 28 9.14 20.30 -19.96
CA HIS A 28 9.89 20.67 -21.15
C HIS A 28 8.97 21.12 -22.29
N ALA A 29 7.86 20.42 -22.52
CA ALA A 29 6.87 20.84 -23.52
C ALA A 29 6.28 22.22 -23.19
N PHE A 30 6.02 22.51 -21.91
CA PHE A 30 5.63 23.84 -21.45
C PHE A 30 6.71 24.89 -21.74
N CYS A 31 7.98 24.59 -21.47
CA CYS A 31 9.10 25.50 -21.73
C CYS A 31 9.29 25.75 -23.24
N ASP A 32 9.20 24.70 -24.06
CA ASP A 32 9.29 24.77 -25.52
C ASP A 32 8.17 25.68 -26.08
N ALA A 33 6.94 25.52 -25.59
CA ALA A 33 5.79 26.32 -26.01
C ALA A 33 5.93 27.82 -25.67
N LEU A 34 6.72 28.16 -24.64
CA LEU A 34 7.00 29.54 -24.24
C LEU A 34 8.33 30.08 -24.80
N GLY A 35 9.05 29.29 -25.61
CA GLY A 35 10.35 29.67 -26.15
C GLY A 35 11.46 29.79 -25.10
N ILE A 36 11.31 29.12 -23.95
CA ILE A 36 12.29 29.16 -22.86
C ILE A 36 13.46 28.24 -23.22
N LEU A 37 14.65 28.81 -23.35
CA LEU A 37 15.86 28.08 -23.71
C LEU A 37 16.24 27.11 -22.60
N GLU A 38 16.88 25.99 -22.96
CA GLU A 38 17.25 24.94 -22.00
C GLU A 38 18.12 25.47 -20.84
N ARG A 39 19.04 26.38 -21.14
CA ARG A 39 19.89 27.06 -20.14
C ARG A 39 19.11 27.87 -19.09
N ASP A 40 17.87 28.27 -19.41
CA ASP A 40 17.00 29.06 -18.54
C ASP A 40 15.99 28.17 -17.76
N ARG A 41 15.98 26.85 -18.03
CA ARG A 41 15.12 25.88 -17.35
C ARG A 41 15.69 25.38 -16.02
N ALA A 42 17.02 25.38 -15.90
CA ALA A 42 17.73 25.00 -14.68
C ALA A 42 19.06 25.79 -14.53
N PRO A 43 19.32 26.43 -13.38
CA PRO A 43 18.48 26.49 -12.18
C PRO A 43 17.17 27.25 -12.41
N ILE A 44 16.04 26.62 -12.05
CA ILE A 44 14.72 27.18 -12.25
C ILE A 44 14.47 28.38 -11.32
N SER A 45 13.79 29.40 -11.83
CA SER A 45 13.34 30.55 -11.03
C SER A 45 11.95 30.31 -10.44
N THR A 46 11.65 30.93 -9.29
CA THR A 46 10.31 30.88 -8.68
C THR A 46 9.21 31.31 -9.66
N PRO A 47 9.32 32.42 -10.41
CA PRO A 47 8.27 32.82 -11.36
C PRO A 47 8.01 31.78 -12.45
N LEU A 48 9.06 31.15 -12.98
CA LEU A 48 8.91 30.11 -14.00
C LEU A 48 8.18 28.89 -13.45
N LEU A 49 8.55 28.42 -12.25
CA LEU A 49 7.90 27.29 -11.62
C LEU A 49 6.44 27.60 -11.27
N LEU A 50 6.14 28.82 -10.80
CA LEU A 50 4.77 29.26 -10.55
C LEU A 50 3.94 29.30 -11.83
N HIS A 51 4.51 29.78 -12.94
CA HIS A 51 3.81 29.77 -14.23
C HIS A 51 3.48 28.35 -14.68
N PHE A 52 4.44 27.43 -14.55
CA PHE A 52 4.22 26.03 -14.84
C PHE A 52 3.09 25.41 -13.98
N ILE A 53 3.08 25.66 -12.68
CA ILE A 53 2.02 25.19 -11.77
C ILE A 53 0.67 25.79 -12.15
N SER A 54 0.65 27.06 -12.55
CA SER A 54 -0.57 27.76 -12.98
C SER A 54 -1.16 27.14 -14.24
N CYS A 55 -0.33 26.74 -15.21
CA CYS A 55 -0.79 25.99 -16.39
C CYS A 55 -1.31 24.59 -16.05
N CYS A 56 -0.88 24.00 -14.93
CA CYS A 56 -1.42 22.72 -14.48
C CYS A 56 -2.77 22.86 -13.77
N ALA A 57 -3.05 24.02 -13.17
CA ALA A 57 -4.26 24.28 -12.41
C ALA A 57 -5.50 24.22 -13.32
N GLY A 58 -6.56 23.55 -12.86
CA GLY A 58 -7.78 23.37 -13.66
C GLY A 58 -7.68 22.33 -14.78
N VAL A 59 -6.49 21.78 -15.05
CA VAL A 59 -6.29 20.74 -16.08
C VAL A 59 -5.99 19.39 -15.42
N TYR A 60 -5.09 19.36 -14.45
CA TYR A 60 -4.65 18.15 -13.77
C TYR A 60 -5.19 18.07 -12.33
N SER A 61 -5.11 16.87 -11.73
CA SER A 61 -5.35 16.74 -10.29
C SER A 61 -4.23 17.40 -9.50
N GLY A 62 -4.50 17.88 -8.28
CA GLY A 62 -3.46 18.46 -7.41
C GLY A 62 -2.29 17.50 -7.19
N SER A 63 -2.57 16.20 -7.01
CA SER A 63 -1.51 15.18 -6.89
C SER A 63 -0.62 15.07 -8.13
N THR A 64 -1.16 15.29 -9.33
CA THR A 64 -0.37 15.27 -10.56
C THR A 64 0.52 16.51 -10.64
N ALA A 65 0.00 17.69 -10.31
CA ALA A 65 0.80 18.92 -10.27
C ALA A 65 1.96 18.81 -9.25
N VAL A 66 1.70 18.27 -8.06
CA VAL A 66 2.73 17.99 -7.05
C VAL A 66 3.80 17.03 -7.60
N ASN A 67 3.39 15.97 -8.31
CA ASN A 67 4.34 15.02 -8.91
C ASN A 67 5.20 15.67 -9.99
N TYR A 68 4.64 16.58 -10.81
CA TYR A 68 5.41 17.29 -11.82
C TYR A 68 6.45 18.21 -11.18
N VAL A 69 6.06 19.01 -10.18
CA VAL A 69 7.01 19.85 -9.42
C VAL A 69 8.10 18.98 -8.76
N SER A 70 7.72 17.84 -8.19
CA SER A 70 8.68 16.88 -7.61
C SER A 70 9.66 16.33 -8.65
N ALA A 71 9.20 16.10 -9.89
CA ALA A 71 10.05 15.67 -10.98
C ALA A 71 11.07 16.76 -11.37
N VAL A 72 10.64 18.02 -11.47
CA VAL A 72 11.53 19.15 -11.73
C VAL A 72 12.55 19.31 -10.59
N LYS A 73 12.13 19.16 -9.33
CA LYS A 73 13.02 19.19 -8.16
C LYS A 73 14.04 18.06 -8.19
N ALA A 74 13.60 16.85 -8.47
CA ALA A 74 14.48 15.70 -8.61
C ALA A 74 15.48 15.88 -9.75
N TRP A 75 15.08 16.46 -10.88
CA TRP A 75 15.99 16.78 -11.99
C TRP A 75 17.12 17.72 -11.56
N HIS A 76 16.80 18.78 -10.80
CA HIS A 76 17.81 19.68 -10.24
C HIS A 76 18.74 18.95 -9.28
N GLN A 77 18.19 18.16 -8.37
CA GLN A 77 18.97 17.39 -7.40
C GLN A 77 19.92 16.40 -8.08
N MET A 78 19.42 15.64 -9.07
CA MET A 78 20.24 14.67 -9.82
C MET A 78 21.40 15.35 -10.54
N HIS A 79 21.22 16.57 -11.05
CA HIS A 79 22.27 17.31 -11.75
C HIS A 79 23.11 18.22 -10.84
N ALA A 80 22.97 18.10 -9.52
CA ALA A 80 23.64 18.95 -8.54
C ALA A 80 23.43 20.46 -8.78
N LEU A 81 22.24 20.83 -9.29
CA LEU A 81 21.88 22.22 -9.58
C LEU A 81 21.20 22.89 -8.36
N PRO A 82 21.45 24.18 -8.11
CA PRO A 82 20.76 24.92 -7.06
C PRO A 82 19.23 24.88 -7.18
N TRP A 83 18.55 24.64 -6.07
CA TRP A 83 17.08 24.74 -5.94
C TRP A 83 16.72 25.99 -5.12
N LYS A 84 16.66 27.14 -5.78
CA LYS A 84 16.45 28.46 -5.14
C LYS A 84 15.04 29.01 -5.40
N VAL A 85 14.03 28.22 -5.05
CA VAL A 85 12.61 28.62 -5.19
C VAL A 85 12.02 28.98 -3.84
N ASP A 86 11.01 29.85 -3.84
CA ASP A 86 10.22 30.17 -2.64
C ASP A 86 9.22 29.04 -2.35
N GLU A 87 9.58 28.13 -1.45
CA GLU A 87 8.76 26.97 -1.08
C GLU A 87 7.37 27.38 -0.54
N GLY A 88 7.23 28.57 0.06
CA GLY A 88 5.95 29.10 0.53
C GLY A 88 5.02 29.43 -0.63
N GLN A 89 5.53 30.14 -1.65
CA GLN A 89 4.79 30.44 -2.87
C GLN A 89 4.45 29.17 -3.65
N ILE A 90 5.37 28.22 -3.77
CA ILE A 90 5.12 26.94 -4.44
C ILE A 90 4.02 26.15 -3.73
N SER A 91 4.06 26.07 -2.40
CA SER A 91 3.02 25.42 -1.58
C SER A 91 1.65 26.07 -1.78
N ALA A 92 1.59 27.41 -1.79
CA ALA A 92 0.37 28.17 -2.03
C ALA A 92 -0.20 27.91 -3.44
N ALA A 93 0.65 27.91 -4.47
CA ALA A 93 0.25 27.64 -5.84
C ALA A 93 -0.25 26.20 -6.04
N LEU A 94 0.42 25.20 -5.45
CA LEU A 94 -0.03 23.81 -5.47
C LEU A 94 -1.36 23.63 -4.74
N SER A 95 -1.55 24.32 -3.62
CA SER A 95 -2.83 24.33 -2.88
C SER A 95 -3.96 24.97 -3.71
N ALA A 96 -3.67 26.04 -4.44
CA ALA A 96 -4.62 26.65 -5.37
C ALA A 96 -4.95 25.68 -6.54
N ALA A 97 -3.93 25.04 -7.12
CA ALA A 97 -4.12 24.07 -8.20
C ALA A 97 -5.00 22.87 -7.76
N ASP A 98 -4.84 22.36 -6.53
CA ASP A 98 -5.70 21.28 -6.01
C ASP A 98 -7.17 21.73 -5.79
N LYS A 99 -7.38 22.98 -5.37
CA LYS A 99 -8.72 23.57 -5.27
C LYS A 99 -9.37 23.69 -6.65
N MET A 100 -8.61 24.13 -7.64
CA MET A 100 -9.06 24.28 -9.04
C MET A 100 -9.14 22.95 -9.81
N ALA A 101 -8.61 21.86 -9.27
CA ALA A 101 -8.56 20.58 -9.95
C ALA A 101 -9.97 20.13 -10.41
N PRO A 102 -10.11 19.63 -11.66
CA PRO A 102 -11.40 19.22 -12.21
C PRO A 102 -12.14 18.27 -11.27
N PRO A 103 -13.47 18.41 -11.06
CA PRO A 103 -14.23 17.48 -10.23
C PRO A 103 -14.06 16.03 -10.69
N ALA A 104 -13.98 15.78 -12.00
CA ALA A 104 -13.74 14.46 -12.58
C ALA A 104 -12.38 13.84 -12.20
N SER A 105 -11.39 14.67 -11.84
CA SER A 105 -10.06 14.22 -11.40
C SER A 105 -10.04 13.78 -9.93
N LYS A 106 -11.03 14.21 -9.13
CA LYS A 106 -11.14 13.89 -7.70
C LYS A 106 -11.79 12.52 -7.53
N ARG A 107 -10.98 11.52 -7.20
CA ARG A 107 -11.47 10.16 -6.93
C ARG A 107 -12.18 10.11 -5.57
N LYS A 108 -13.37 9.53 -5.53
CA LYS A 108 -14.05 9.21 -4.25
C LYS A 108 -13.12 8.39 -3.35
N LYS A 109 -13.13 8.67 -2.05
CA LYS A 109 -12.40 7.88 -1.05
C LYS A 109 -12.86 6.43 -1.14
N ARG A 110 -11.92 5.51 -1.29
CA ARG A 110 -12.19 4.08 -1.34
C ARG A 110 -12.75 3.63 0.02
N ALA A 111 -13.80 2.82 -0.02
CA ALA A 111 -14.40 2.23 1.16
C ALA A 111 -13.44 1.20 1.80
N PRO A 112 -13.41 1.10 3.15
CA PRO A 112 -12.71 0.02 3.84
C PRO A 112 -13.42 -1.31 3.59
N VAL A 113 -12.64 -2.38 3.40
CA VAL A 113 -13.15 -3.74 3.59
C VAL A 113 -13.42 -3.93 5.09
N THR A 114 -14.53 -4.57 5.43
CA THR A 114 -14.90 -4.87 6.83
C THR A 114 -14.83 -6.37 7.09
N LEU A 115 -14.83 -6.78 8.37
CA LEU A 115 -14.96 -8.21 8.70
C LEU A 115 -16.25 -8.82 8.15
N GLU A 116 -17.37 -8.10 8.25
CA GLU A 116 -18.64 -8.52 7.65
C GLU A 116 -18.51 -8.78 6.14
N PHE A 117 -17.76 -7.94 5.41
CA PHE A 117 -17.48 -8.19 3.99
C PHE A 117 -16.69 -9.48 3.79
N ILE A 118 -15.62 -9.70 4.58
CA ILE A 118 -14.78 -10.90 4.48
C ILE A 118 -15.61 -12.14 4.77
N GLU A 119 -16.43 -12.14 5.82
CA GLU A 119 -17.28 -13.27 6.20
C GLU A 119 -18.36 -13.57 5.15
N LYS A 120 -19.02 -12.54 4.62
CA LYS A 120 -19.99 -12.68 3.52
C LYS A 120 -19.36 -13.20 2.24
N VAL A 121 -18.15 -12.74 1.90
CA VAL A 121 -17.38 -13.25 0.76
C VAL A 121 -16.96 -14.70 1.01
N ALA A 122 -16.43 -15.02 2.19
CA ALA A 122 -16.03 -16.36 2.57
C ALA A 122 -17.20 -17.35 2.46
N GLY A 123 -18.40 -16.96 2.88
CA GLY A 123 -19.61 -17.78 2.71
C GLY A 123 -20.06 -18.02 1.26
N LYS A 124 -19.42 -17.38 0.26
CA LYS A 124 -19.63 -17.60 -1.19
C LYS A 124 -18.42 -18.21 -1.89
N LEU A 125 -17.36 -18.51 -1.15
CA LEU A 125 -16.20 -19.25 -1.61
C LEU A 125 -16.45 -20.75 -1.33
N ASP A 126 -16.06 -21.59 -2.28
CA ASP A 126 -16.17 -23.05 -2.15
C ASP A 126 -14.97 -23.58 -1.35
N ASP A 127 -15.23 -24.20 -0.19
CA ASP A 127 -14.22 -24.72 0.73
C ASP A 127 -13.51 -25.99 0.22
N LYS A 128 -13.95 -26.53 -0.92
CA LYS A 128 -13.30 -27.64 -1.63
C LYS A 128 -12.59 -27.17 -2.89
N ASN A 129 -12.77 -25.93 -3.31
CA ASN A 129 -12.14 -25.39 -4.49
C ASN A 129 -10.74 -24.83 -4.15
N PRO A 130 -9.65 -25.38 -4.74
CA PRO A 130 -8.28 -24.97 -4.39
C PRO A 130 -7.99 -23.48 -4.59
N LEU A 131 -8.59 -22.85 -5.60
CA LEU A 131 -8.47 -21.41 -5.85
C LEU A 131 -9.15 -20.60 -4.75
N ASP A 132 -10.37 -20.96 -4.39
CA ASP A 132 -11.17 -20.22 -3.42
C ASP A 132 -10.54 -20.26 -2.02
N ILE A 133 -9.97 -21.40 -1.64
CA ILE A 133 -9.19 -21.56 -0.41
C ILE A 133 -7.95 -20.66 -0.41
N ALA A 134 -7.20 -20.61 -1.52
CA ALA A 134 -6.05 -19.72 -1.66
C ALA A 134 -6.44 -18.24 -1.61
N VAL A 135 -7.58 -17.89 -2.22
CA VAL A 135 -8.13 -16.53 -2.19
C VAL A 135 -8.51 -16.12 -0.77
N LEU A 136 -9.17 -16.98 0.00
CA LEU A 136 -9.54 -16.68 1.39
C LEU A 136 -8.30 -16.52 2.28
N ALA A 137 -7.32 -17.42 2.15
CA ALA A 137 -6.06 -17.32 2.89
C ALA A 137 -5.31 -16.02 2.58
N CYS A 138 -5.24 -15.62 1.30
CA CYS A 138 -4.65 -14.35 0.91
C CYS A 138 -5.43 -13.14 1.43
N LEU A 139 -6.77 -13.16 1.32
CA LEU A 139 -7.61 -12.02 1.73
C LEU A 139 -7.46 -11.72 3.21
N THR A 140 -7.57 -12.75 4.05
CA THR A 140 -7.43 -12.65 5.51
C THR A 140 -5.99 -12.27 5.90
N THR A 141 -4.98 -12.90 5.30
CA THR A 141 -3.57 -12.56 5.57
C THR A 141 -3.27 -11.10 5.26
N VAL A 142 -3.63 -10.60 4.07
CA VAL A 142 -3.34 -9.20 3.67
C VAL A 142 -4.13 -8.21 4.54
N PHE A 143 -5.36 -8.55 4.92
CA PHE A 143 -6.19 -7.73 5.79
C PHE A 143 -5.57 -7.58 7.18
N TRP A 144 -5.29 -8.69 7.87
CA TRP A 144 -4.83 -8.68 9.26
C TRP A 144 -3.40 -8.19 9.43
N SER A 145 -2.53 -8.46 8.45
CA SER A 145 -1.15 -7.96 8.42
C SER A 145 -1.02 -6.50 7.95
N VAL A 146 -2.12 -5.85 7.53
CA VAL A 146 -2.13 -4.48 6.99
C VAL A 146 -1.17 -4.33 5.78
N SER A 147 -1.01 -5.41 5.01
CA SER A 147 -0.07 -5.48 3.89
C SER A 147 -0.64 -4.90 2.61
N ARG A 148 0.23 -4.55 1.65
CA ARG A 148 -0.24 -4.25 0.29
C ARG A 148 -0.48 -5.57 -0.42
N LEU A 149 -1.57 -5.65 -1.17
CA LEU A 149 -1.88 -6.83 -1.97
C LEU A 149 -0.74 -7.23 -2.93
N GLY A 150 -0.04 -6.24 -3.49
CA GLY A 150 1.07 -6.48 -4.42
C GLY A 150 2.37 -6.94 -3.76
N GLU A 151 2.47 -6.95 -2.43
CA GLU A 151 3.60 -7.57 -1.73
C GLU A 151 3.44 -9.10 -1.68
N PHE A 152 2.20 -9.58 -1.70
CA PHE A 152 1.88 -11.00 -1.67
C PHE A 152 1.57 -11.58 -3.04
N LEU A 153 0.99 -10.82 -3.97
CA LEU A 153 0.52 -11.36 -5.24
C LEU A 153 1.26 -10.72 -6.43
N PRO A 154 1.82 -11.52 -7.36
CA PRO A 154 2.32 -11.00 -8.62
C PRO A 154 1.18 -10.45 -9.49
N ASP A 155 1.49 -9.50 -10.38
CA ASP A 155 0.47 -8.93 -11.28
C ASP A 155 -0.09 -9.97 -12.28
N GLY A 156 0.70 -10.99 -12.62
CA GLY A 156 0.33 -12.12 -13.48
C GLY A 156 0.97 -13.42 -12.98
N VAL A 157 0.43 -14.57 -13.41
CA VAL A 157 0.92 -15.90 -12.97
C VAL A 157 2.37 -16.14 -13.43
N ASP A 158 2.70 -15.66 -14.62
CA ASP A 158 4.01 -15.69 -15.28
C ASP A 158 5.00 -14.65 -14.74
N LYS A 159 4.54 -13.74 -13.88
CA LYS A 159 5.34 -12.63 -13.32
C LYS A 159 5.78 -12.88 -11.88
N PHE A 160 5.74 -14.12 -11.42
CA PHE A 160 6.25 -14.46 -10.08
C PHE A 160 7.77 -14.45 -10.09
N ASP A 161 8.35 -13.55 -9.30
CA ASP A 161 9.79 -13.46 -9.10
C ASP A 161 10.17 -14.20 -7.81
N HIS A 162 10.86 -15.33 -7.94
CA HIS A 162 11.26 -16.17 -6.80
C HIS A 162 12.23 -15.47 -5.82
N SER A 163 12.94 -14.42 -6.27
CA SER A 163 13.87 -13.67 -5.41
C SER A 163 13.16 -12.59 -4.58
N ARG A 164 11.96 -12.19 -4.98
CA ARG A 164 11.23 -11.05 -4.37
C ARG A 164 9.88 -11.42 -3.78
N GLY A 165 9.26 -12.48 -4.30
CA GLY A 165 7.94 -12.93 -3.93
C GLY A 165 7.96 -13.79 -2.66
N VAL A 166 6.88 -13.72 -1.88
CA VAL A 166 6.72 -14.52 -0.67
C VAL A 166 6.50 -15.99 -1.04
N LYS A 167 7.39 -16.85 -0.57
CA LYS A 167 7.35 -18.31 -0.76
C LYS A 167 6.83 -19.00 0.48
N ARG A 168 6.49 -20.29 0.37
CA ARG A 168 6.08 -21.10 1.53
C ARG A 168 7.14 -21.13 2.63
N SER A 169 8.42 -21.17 2.27
CA SER A 169 9.56 -21.15 3.19
C SER A 169 9.71 -19.84 3.97
N ASN A 170 9.05 -18.76 3.54
CA ASN A 170 9.07 -17.47 4.22
C ASN A 170 7.99 -17.34 5.30
N VAL A 171 7.27 -18.42 5.61
CA VAL A 171 6.15 -18.40 6.56
C VAL A 171 6.47 -19.23 7.79
N ASN A 172 6.55 -18.55 8.94
CA ASN A 172 6.75 -19.16 10.25
C ASN A 172 5.44 -19.09 11.04
N ILE A 173 4.83 -20.24 11.32
CA ILE A 173 3.55 -20.35 12.03
C ILE A 173 3.79 -20.58 13.51
N ASP A 174 2.91 -20.05 14.35
CA ASP A 174 2.89 -20.24 15.81
C ASP A 174 4.20 -19.80 16.51
N VAL A 175 4.82 -18.74 15.98
CA VAL A 175 5.97 -18.09 16.62
C VAL A 175 5.49 -17.47 17.93
N GLN A 176 6.22 -17.76 19.01
CA GLN A 176 5.88 -17.35 20.37
C GLN A 176 6.86 -16.31 20.89
N ASP A 177 6.34 -15.27 21.52
CA ASP A 177 7.15 -14.34 22.31
C ASP A 177 7.41 -14.96 23.69
N SER A 178 8.68 -15.09 24.08
CA SER A 178 9.07 -15.65 25.39
C SER A 178 8.51 -14.86 26.57
N ARG A 179 8.19 -13.58 26.38
CA ARG A 179 7.62 -12.69 27.40
C ARG A 179 6.11 -12.88 27.56
N LEU A 180 5.43 -13.46 26.57
CA LEU A 180 3.97 -13.67 26.56
C LEU A 180 3.64 -15.13 26.23
N PRO A 181 3.81 -16.05 27.20
CA PRO A 181 3.41 -17.44 27.02
C PRO A 181 1.94 -17.55 26.59
N GLY A 182 1.70 -18.30 25.52
CA GLY A 182 0.38 -18.46 24.90
C GLY A 182 0.05 -17.49 23.76
N ALA A 183 0.77 -16.36 23.62
CA ALA A 183 0.58 -15.45 22.50
C ALA A 183 1.37 -15.96 21.27
N LYS A 184 0.64 -16.49 20.29
CA LYS A 184 1.20 -17.03 19.04
C LYS A 184 0.90 -16.09 17.88
N VAL A 185 1.88 -15.89 17.02
CA VAL A 185 1.74 -15.14 15.77
C VAL A 185 2.22 -15.95 14.59
N THR A 186 1.67 -15.65 13.42
CA THR A 186 2.24 -16.10 12.15
C THR A 186 3.04 -14.96 11.54
N VAL A 187 4.27 -15.25 11.14
CA VAL A 187 5.23 -14.32 10.54
C VAL A 187 5.38 -14.64 9.06
N PHE A 188 5.37 -13.60 8.24
CA PHE A 188 5.70 -13.68 6.82
C PHE A 188 6.89 -12.77 6.55
N ASP A 189 8.01 -13.35 6.16
CA ASP A 189 9.19 -12.61 5.75
C ASP A 189 9.03 -12.21 4.29
N ILE A 190 8.77 -10.93 4.03
CA ILE A 190 8.63 -10.43 2.66
C ILE A 190 10.03 -10.13 2.14
N PRO A 191 10.54 -10.83 1.10
CA PRO A 191 11.94 -10.71 0.69
C PRO A 191 12.34 -9.32 0.21
N ALA A 192 11.41 -8.58 -0.40
CA ALA A 192 11.66 -7.21 -0.84
C ALA A 192 10.35 -6.41 -0.90
N THR A 193 10.37 -5.19 -0.38
CA THR A 193 9.28 -4.22 -0.56
C THR A 193 9.78 -2.95 -1.26
N LYS A 194 8.87 -2.03 -1.55
CA LYS A 194 9.23 -0.73 -2.12
C LYS A 194 10.13 0.08 -1.17
N ALA A 195 9.92 -0.06 0.15
CA ALA A 195 10.60 0.74 1.17
C ALA A 195 11.78 -0.01 1.81
N ALA A 196 11.75 -1.34 1.81
CA ALA A 196 12.81 -2.20 2.33
C ALA A 196 13.25 -3.19 1.25
N PRO A 197 14.27 -2.85 0.43
CA PRO A 197 14.80 -3.75 -0.61
C PRO A 197 15.35 -5.07 -0.05
N GLU A 198 15.88 -5.04 1.17
CA GLU A 198 16.40 -6.21 1.90
C GLU A 198 15.29 -7.01 2.62
N GLY A 199 14.03 -6.61 2.43
CA GLY A 199 12.88 -7.26 3.02
C GLY A 199 12.51 -6.77 4.41
N GLU A 200 11.35 -7.21 4.85
CA GLU A 200 10.77 -6.89 6.16
C GLU A 200 9.65 -7.88 6.47
N SER A 201 9.43 -8.17 7.76
CA SER A 201 8.42 -9.14 8.18
C SER A 201 7.06 -8.48 8.44
N VAL A 202 5.99 -9.24 8.23
CA VAL A 202 4.63 -8.88 8.65
C VAL A 202 4.00 -9.99 9.48
N PHE A 203 3.02 -9.61 10.29
CA PHE A 203 2.52 -10.45 11.37
C PHE A 203 1.01 -10.38 11.43
N TRP A 204 0.39 -11.50 11.81
CA TRP A 204 -0.97 -11.52 12.36
C TRP A 204 -1.08 -12.61 13.42
N ALA A 205 -2.12 -12.49 14.27
CA ALA A 205 -2.48 -13.48 15.27
C ALA A 205 -3.76 -14.23 14.86
N GLU A 206 -4.04 -15.35 15.54
CA GLU A 206 -5.28 -16.10 15.36
C GLU A 206 -6.50 -15.26 15.75
N HIS A 207 -7.57 -15.42 14.99
CA HIS A 207 -8.87 -14.81 15.23
C HIS A 207 -9.97 -15.90 15.20
N THR A 208 -11.23 -15.49 15.30
CA THR A 208 -12.38 -16.40 15.29
C THR A 208 -13.22 -16.22 14.03
N GLY A 209 -13.92 -17.27 13.62
CA GLY A 209 -14.89 -17.22 12.51
C GLY A 209 -14.26 -17.33 11.13
N LEU A 210 -15.04 -17.02 10.10
CA LEU A 210 -14.62 -17.20 8.69
C LEU A 210 -13.54 -16.20 8.24
N SER A 211 -13.31 -15.15 9.03
CA SER A 211 -12.26 -14.16 8.80
C SER A 211 -10.94 -14.49 9.50
N ASP A 212 -10.85 -15.64 10.19
CA ASP A 212 -9.62 -16.09 10.86
C ASP A 212 -8.51 -16.38 9.84
N PRO A 213 -7.39 -15.62 9.87
CA PRO A 213 -6.29 -15.84 8.95
C PRO A 213 -5.57 -17.17 9.22
N ARG A 214 -5.59 -17.69 10.46
CA ARG A 214 -4.91 -18.93 10.81
C ARG A 214 -5.59 -20.14 10.20
N ALA A 215 -6.89 -20.31 10.44
CA ALA A 215 -7.68 -21.37 9.85
C ALA A 215 -7.62 -21.33 8.31
N ALA A 216 -7.74 -20.15 7.71
CA ALA A 216 -7.68 -19.99 6.26
C ALA A 216 -6.31 -20.41 5.69
N LEU A 217 -5.20 -19.96 6.30
CA LEU A 217 -3.85 -20.30 5.87
C LEU A 217 -3.57 -21.80 6.03
N LEU A 218 -3.92 -22.40 7.16
CA LEU A 218 -3.71 -23.83 7.40
C LEU A 218 -4.55 -24.69 6.47
N CYS A 219 -5.79 -24.28 6.17
CA CYS A 219 -6.60 -24.95 5.16
C CYS A 219 -5.93 -24.89 3.78
N HIS A 220 -5.39 -23.74 3.41
CA HIS A 220 -4.64 -23.57 2.16
C HIS A 220 -3.41 -24.48 2.10
N PHE A 221 -2.58 -24.52 3.13
CA PHE A 221 -1.41 -25.40 3.16
C PHE A 221 -1.77 -26.88 3.16
N ARG A 222 -2.90 -27.27 3.76
CA ARG A 222 -3.39 -28.65 3.71
C ARG A 222 -3.87 -29.05 2.31
N VAL A 223 -4.62 -28.18 1.62
CA VAL A 223 -5.28 -28.51 0.36
C VAL A 223 -4.38 -28.27 -0.86
N ASN A 224 -3.72 -27.12 -0.93
CA ASN A 224 -2.85 -26.76 -2.06
C ASN A 224 -1.41 -27.23 -1.88
N ASN A 225 -0.97 -27.41 -0.63
CA ASN A 225 0.34 -27.93 -0.24
C ASN A 225 1.52 -27.38 -1.09
N PRO A 226 1.72 -26.04 -1.12
CA PRO A 226 2.85 -25.46 -1.84
C PRO A 226 4.18 -25.97 -1.27
N GLY A 227 5.12 -26.30 -2.15
CA GLY A 227 6.49 -26.64 -1.79
C GLY A 227 7.25 -25.43 -1.24
N ALA A 228 8.42 -25.66 -0.63
CA ALA A 228 9.18 -24.62 0.06
C ALA A 228 9.44 -23.37 -0.80
N ASP A 229 9.79 -23.57 -2.08
CA ASP A 229 10.10 -22.49 -3.04
C ASP A 229 8.90 -22.01 -3.87
N ASP A 230 7.73 -22.62 -3.68
CA ASP A 230 6.51 -22.19 -4.36
C ASP A 230 5.96 -20.91 -3.71
N HIS A 231 5.22 -20.14 -4.51
CA HIS A 231 4.48 -18.97 -4.02
C HIS A 231 3.56 -19.34 -2.85
N VAL A 232 3.52 -18.51 -1.81
CA VAL A 232 2.82 -18.80 -0.55
C VAL A 232 1.31 -19.07 -0.73
N PHE A 233 0.69 -18.51 -1.76
CA PHE A 233 -0.71 -18.74 -2.11
C PHE A 233 -0.87 -19.50 -3.42
N ALA A 234 0.12 -20.32 -3.79
CA ALA A 234 0.06 -21.11 -5.01
C ALA A 234 -1.06 -22.15 -4.93
N TRP A 235 -1.78 -22.34 -6.02
CA TRP A 235 -2.93 -23.23 -6.06
C TRP A 235 -2.91 -24.11 -7.30
N CYS A 236 -3.55 -25.27 -7.21
CA CYS A 236 -3.61 -26.23 -8.31
C CYS A 236 -4.98 -26.16 -8.99
N PRO A 237 -5.04 -25.84 -10.30
CA PRO A 237 -6.28 -25.96 -11.06
C PRO A 237 -6.79 -27.40 -11.07
N SER A 238 -8.11 -27.60 -10.93
CA SER A 238 -8.75 -28.92 -10.98
C SER A 238 -8.80 -29.47 -12.42
N LYS A 239 -7.63 -29.73 -13.01
CA LYS A 239 -7.45 -30.41 -14.30
C LYS A 239 -6.40 -31.49 -14.14
N LYS A 240 -6.62 -32.66 -14.76
CA LYS A 240 -5.66 -33.77 -14.74
C LYS A 240 -4.30 -33.30 -15.26
N GLY A 241 -3.24 -33.46 -14.46
CA GLY A 241 -1.88 -33.02 -14.80
C GLY A 241 -1.62 -31.51 -14.63
N ALA A 242 -2.50 -30.77 -13.97
CA ALA A 242 -2.27 -29.36 -13.69
C ALA A 242 -1.08 -29.16 -12.73
N ARG A 243 -0.22 -28.21 -13.08
CA ARG A 243 0.85 -27.73 -12.21
C ARG A 243 0.33 -26.68 -11.26
N LEU A 244 0.93 -26.63 -10.07
CA LEU A 244 0.74 -25.56 -9.10
C LEU A 244 1.11 -24.21 -9.73
N ARG A 245 0.35 -23.16 -9.44
CA ARG A 245 0.57 -21.83 -10.01
C ARG A 245 0.42 -20.75 -8.94
N PRO A 246 1.24 -19.69 -8.99
CA PRO A 246 1.06 -18.52 -8.13
C PRO A 246 -0.35 -17.93 -8.27
N LEU A 247 -0.95 -17.53 -7.15
CA LEU A 247 -2.17 -16.73 -7.18
C LEU A 247 -1.84 -15.34 -7.69
N SER A 248 -2.34 -14.98 -8.88
CA SER A 248 -2.15 -13.62 -9.41
C SER A 248 -3.14 -12.64 -8.80
N LYS A 249 -2.75 -11.36 -8.75
CA LYS A 249 -3.61 -10.26 -8.34
C LYS A 249 -4.87 -10.14 -9.20
N HIS A 250 -4.76 -10.39 -10.52
CA HIS A 250 -5.92 -10.39 -11.42
C HIS A 250 -6.92 -11.49 -11.02
N THR A 251 -6.45 -12.73 -10.87
CA THR A 251 -7.29 -13.87 -10.49
C THR A 251 -7.92 -13.66 -9.12
N PHE A 252 -7.15 -13.19 -8.15
CA PHE A 252 -7.63 -12.87 -6.80
C PHE A 252 -8.76 -11.84 -6.84
N MET A 253 -8.53 -10.68 -7.47
CA MET A 253 -9.52 -9.60 -7.51
C MET A 253 -10.80 -10.04 -8.24
N ALA A 254 -10.66 -10.74 -9.36
CA ALA A 254 -11.80 -11.27 -10.11
C ALA A 254 -12.63 -12.24 -9.25
N ARG A 255 -11.98 -13.13 -8.50
CA ARG A 255 -12.69 -14.12 -7.68
C ARG A 255 -13.37 -13.48 -6.46
N VAL A 256 -12.68 -12.58 -5.75
CA VAL A 256 -13.24 -11.84 -4.61
C VAL A 256 -14.45 -11.02 -5.04
N ASN A 257 -14.35 -10.27 -6.14
CA ASN A 257 -15.46 -9.45 -6.61
C ASN A 257 -16.64 -10.28 -7.14
N LYS A 258 -16.37 -11.45 -7.74
CA LYS A 258 -17.43 -12.43 -8.08
C LYS A 258 -18.16 -12.93 -6.83
N ALA A 259 -17.43 -13.28 -5.78
CA ALA A 259 -18.00 -13.72 -4.51
C ALA A 259 -18.76 -12.60 -3.81
N ALA A 260 -18.21 -11.37 -3.80
CA ALA A 260 -18.87 -10.18 -3.24
C ALA A 260 -20.21 -9.91 -3.93
N LYS A 261 -20.25 -9.94 -5.27
CA LYS A 261 -21.50 -9.81 -6.04
C LYS A 261 -22.52 -10.88 -5.65
N ALA A 262 -22.09 -12.13 -5.53
CA ALA A 262 -22.96 -13.24 -5.10
C ALA A 262 -23.46 -13.10 -3.65
N ALA A 263 -22.75 -12.34 -2.81
CA ALA A 263 -23.12 -12.02 -1.44
C ALA A 263 -23.94 -10.72 -1.30
N GLY A 264 -24.27 -10.04 -2.40
CA GLY A 264 -24.92 -8.73 -2.37
C GLY A 264 -24.03 -7.59 -1.85
N MET A 265 -22.71 -7.79 -1.86
CA MET A 265 -21.72 -6.80 -1.40
C MET A 265 -21.16 -5.99 -2.57
N PRO A 266 -20.75 -4.72 -2.33
CA PRO A 266 -20.17 -3.87 -3.37
C PRO A 266 -18.82 -4.40 -3.86
N GLU A 267 -18.48 -4.08 -5.09
CA GLU A 267 -17.15 -4.37 -5.64
C GLU A 267 -16.06 -3.61 -4.88
N ILE A 268 -14.93 -4.27 -4.63
CA ILE A 268 -13.78 -3.66 -3.96
C ILE A 268 -12.58 -3.53 -4.90
N LYS A 269 -11.66 -2.64 -4.51
CA LYS A 269 -10.30 -2.56 -5.07
C LYS A 269 -9.33 -3.05 -4.01
N GLY A 270 -8.21 -3.67 -4.40
CA GLY A 270 -7.25 -4.26 -3.45
C GLY A 270 -6.75 -3.30 -2.36
N HIS A 271 -6.66 -2.00 -2.64
CA HIS A 271 -6.30 -1.00 -1.63
C HIS A 271 -7.31 -0.86 -0.48
N GLY A 272 -8.59 -1.17 -0.73
CA GLY A 272 -9.63 -1.20 0.29
C GLY A 272 -9.39 -2.24 1.38
N ILE A 273 -8.66 -3.32 1.07
CA ILE A 273 -8.28 -4.38 2.03
C ILE A 273 -7.37 -3.80 3.11
N ARG A 274 -6.30 -3.11 2.71
CA ARG A 274 -5.38 -2.45 3.64
C ARG A 274 -6.02 -1.31 4.42
N ILE A 275 -6.90 -0.51 3.79
CA ILE A 275 -7.71 0.49 4.51
C ILE A 275 -8.59 -0.20 5.57
N GLY A 276 -9.18 -1.33 5.22
CA GLY A 276 -9.98 -2.17 6.12
C GLY A 276 -9.19 -2.63 7.34
N GLY A 277 -8.03 -3.24 7.14
CA GLY A 277 -7.16 -3.70 8.23
C GLY A 277 -6.73 -2.57 9.17
N VAL A 278 -6.37 -1.39 8.62
CA VAL A 278 -6.08 -0.20 9.44
C VAL A 278 -7.27 0.18 10.31
N LEU A 279 -8.45 0.33 9.69
CA LEU A 279 -9.65 0.72 10.41
C LEU A 279 -9.99 -0.30 11.50
N GLU A 280 -9.90 -1.58 11.18
CA GLU A 280 -10.28 -2.68 12.04
C GLU A 280 -9.37 -2.79 13.28
N HIS A 281 -8.06 -2.57 13.14
CA HIS A 281 -7.13 -2.48 14.28
C HIS A 281 -7.40 -1.24 15.14
N LEU A 282 -7.63 -0.07 14.52
CA LEU A 282 -7.96 1.16 15.26
C LEU A 282 -9.29 1.03 16.03
N LEU A 283 -10.29 0.36 15.47
CA LEU A 283 -11.56 0.09 16.15
C LEU A 283 -11.41 -0.88 17.33
N ARG A 284 -10.38 -1.75 17.32
CA ARG A 284 -9.98 -2.55 18.48
C ARG A 284 -9.17 -1.79 19.53
N GLY A 285 -8.94 -0.48 19.32
CA GLY A 285 -8.18 0.34 20.25
C GLY A 285 -6.67 0.23 20.10
N VAL A 286 -6.17 -0.39 19.02
CA VAL A 286 -4.72 -0.41 18.75
C VAL A 286 -4.26 1.03 18.48
N PRO A 287 -3.21 1.53 19.17
CA PRO A 287 -2.74 2.90 18.98
C PRO A 287 -2.28 3.18 17.54
N PHE A 288 -2.42 4.44 17.11
CA PHE A 288 -2.01 4.90 15.78
C PHE A 288 -0.56 4.54 15.42
N GLU A 289 0.37 4.73 16.36
CA GLU A 289 1.79 4.42 16.14
C GLU A 289 2.03 2.91 15.97
N VAL A 290 1.29 2.08 16.71
CA VAL A 290 1.36 0.62 16.53
C VAL A 290 0.82 0.23 15.15
N VAL A 291 -0.33 0.78 14.73
CA VAL A 291 -0.86 0.49 13.37
C VAL A 291 0.06 1.03 12.26
N LYS A 292 0.73 2.18 12.49
CA LYS A 292 1.78 2.70 11.59
C LYS A 292 2.92 1.70 11.44
N VAL A 293 3.40 1.12 12.55
CA VAL A 293 4.43 0.07 12.54
C VAL A 293 3.92 -1.18 11.81
N MET A 294 2.70 -1.65 12.11
CA MET A 294 2.11 -2.84 11.47
C MET A 294 2.06 -2.72 9.94
N GLY A 295 1.63 -1.56 9.42
CA GLY A 295 1.65 -1.34 7.98
C GLY A 295 2.95 -0.76 7.43
N ARG A 296 3.99 -0.62 8.24
CA ARG A 296 5.35 -0.20 7.82
C ARG A 296 5.34 1.18 7.15
N TRP A 297 4.70 2.15 7.79
CA TRP A 297 4.72 3.55 7.38
C TRP A 297 5.80 4.32 8.15
N ALA A 298 6.78 4.86 7.42
CA ALA A 298 7.79 5.77 7.97
C ALA A 298 7.33 7.24 8.02
N SER A 299 6.16 7.57 7.46
CA SER A 299 5.67 8.95 7.34
C SER A 299 4.15 9.04 7.48
N ASP A 300 3.63 10.27 7.44
CA ASP A 300 2.20 10.58 7.53
C ASP A 300 1.37 10.13 6.32
N ALA A 301 1.98 9.42 5.35
CA ALA A 301 1.26 8.70 4.31
C ALA A 301 0.20 7.71 4.86
N PHE A 302 0.34 7.31 6.13
CA PHE A 302 -0.68 6.57 6.88
C PHE A 302 -2.06 7.26 6.90
N GLN A 303 -2.11 8.60 7.00
CA GLN A 303 -3.38 9.35 7.13
C GLN A 303 -4.35 9.10 5.96
N VAL A 304 -3.83 8.78 4.78
CA VAL A 304 -4.65 8.45 3.59
C VAL A 304 -5.50 7.18 3.80
N TYR A 305 -5.12 6.33 4.75
CA TYR A 305 -5.82 5.08 5.08
C TYR A 305 -6.89 5.28 6.17
N LEU A 306 -6.94 6.42 6.84
CA LEU A 306 -7.92 6.70 7.89
C LEU A 306 -9.33 6.89 7.32
N ARG A 307 -10.29 6.16 7.89
CA ARG A 307 -11.71 6.23 7.56
C ARG A 307 -12.51 6.23 8.85
N LYS A 308 -13.75 6.73 8.83
CA LYS A 308 -14.66 6.76 9.99
C LYS A 308 -14.02 7.39 11.25
N HIS A 309 -13.40 8.57 11.12
CA HIS A 309 -12.71 9.26 12.23
C HIS A 309 -13.56 9.37 13.50
N GLY A 310 -14.86 9.68 13.38
CA GLY A 310 -15.75 9.74 14.53
C GLY A 310 -15.74 8.44 15.34
N ALA A 311 -15.92 7.29 14.68
CA ALA A 311 -15.92 5.99 15.36
C ALA A 311 -14.56 5.63 15.99
N ILE A 312 -13.45 6.01 15.35
CA ILE A 312 -12.10 5.82 15.90
C ILE A 312 -11.90 6.67 17.16
N LEU A 313 -12.41 7.90 17.15
CA LEU A 313 -12.24 8.86 18.25
C LEU A 313 -13.23 8.65 19.39
N THR A 314 -14.40 8.03 19.13
CA THR A 314 -15.48 7.84 20.10
C THR A 314 -14.96 7.35 21.46
N PRO A 315 -14.12 6.31 21.58
CA PRO A 315 -13.68 5.82 22.89
C PRO A 315 -12.80 6.82 23.67
N TYR A 316 -12.16 7.76 22.98
CA TYR A 316 -11.19 8.71 23.56
C TYR A 316 -11.81 10.03 23.99
N ILE A 317 -12.96 10.41 23.42
CA ILE A 317 -13.62 11.70 23.67
C ILE A 317 -14.77 11.60 24.67
N GLN A 318 -14.91 10.45 25.34
CA GLN A 318 -15.86 10.29 26.44
C GLN A 318 -15.36 11.03 27.68
N ASP A 319 -16.28 11.44 28.58
CA ASP A 319 -15.97 12.07 29.88
C ASP A 319 -14.94 11.24 30.69
N LYS A 320 -15.02 9.92 30.56
CA LYS A 320 -13.98 8.96 30.99
C LYS A 320 -13.54 8.13 29.78
N PRO A 321 -12.33 8.34 29.24
CA PRO A 321 -11.89 7.61 28.05
C PRO A 321 -11.92 6.09 28.27
N LEU A 322 -12.64 5.38 27.41
CA LEU A 322 -12.93 3.94 27.57
C LEU A 322 -11.69 3.05 27.40
N LEU A 323 -10.64 3.57 26.74
CA LEU A 323 -9.41 2.84 26.42
C LEU A 323 -8.18 3.38 27.18
N GLU A 324 -8.35 4.32 28.11
CA GLU A 324 -7.24 5.00 28.82
C GLU A 324 -6.22 4.07 29.49
N PRO A 325 -6.61 2.95 30.14
CA PRO A 325 -5.66 2.05 30.79
C PRO A 325 -4.70 1.37 29.79
N PHE A 326 -5.15 1.13 28.55
CA PHE A 326 -4.37 0.45 27.52
C PHE A 326 -3.44 1.40 26.75
N THR A 327 -3.87 2.64 26.49
CA THR A 327 -3.05 3.63 25.77
C THR A 327 -1.79 4.05 26.53
N ARG A 328 -1.82 4.08 27.86
CA ARG A 328 -0.63 4.45 28.68
C ARG A 328 0.52 3.46 28.58
N ILE A 329 0.24 2.18 28.33
CA ILE A 329 1.25 1.10 28.27
C ILE A 329 1.78 0.92 26.84
N ALA A 330 0.93 1.11 25.84
CA ALA A 330 1.24 0.81 24.45
C ALA A 330 1.78 1.99 23.62
N MET A 331 1.73 3.22 24.14
CA MET A 331 2.39 4.35 23.47
C MET A 331 3.89 4.34 23.81
N PRO A 332 4.79 4.29 22.80
CA PRO A 332 6.21 4.46 23.07
C PRO A 332 6.41 5.80 23.78
N THR A 333 7.19 5.78 24.87
CA THR A 333 7.61 7.00 25.55
C THR A 333 8.29 7.87 24.50
N VAL A 334 7.75 9.07 24.27
CA VAL A 334 8.17 9.99 23.21
C VAL A 334 9.71 9.99 23.11
N LEU A 335 10.25 9.42 22.01
CA LEU A 335 11.63 9.68 21.62
C LEU A 335 11.65 11.15 21.18
N ARG A 336 12.12 12.01 22.08
CA ARG A 336 12.47 13.39 21.77
C ARG A 336 13.59 13.43 20.74
#